data_AF-A0A834PZ36-F1
#
_entry.id   AF-A0A834PZ36-F1
#
_cell.length_a   1.000
_cell.length_b   1.000
_cell.length_c   1.000
_cell.angle_alpha   90.00
_cell.angle_beta   90.00
_cell.angle_gamma   90.00
#
_symmetry.space_group_name_H-M   'P 1'
#
loop_
_entity.id
_entity.type
_entity.pdbx_description
1 polymer ?
#
loop_
_entity_poly.entity_id
_entity_poly.type
_entity_poly.pdbx_seq_one_letter_code
_entity_poly.pdbx_strand_id
1 'polypeptide(L)'
;MFSHQPTWDDCQQLLGTLFMTEEQKRIFLEARKKISLDQMGDRHNFPLNQPNWAPNTFEGRENLSTYRQALIAGLRAAARRPTNLAKVREIIQGPNESPSMFLERIIWRHIGDILLLILRQRIKRHLS
;
A
#
# COMPACT_ATOMS: atom_id res chain seq x y z
N MET A 1 10.83 -11.32 -13.10
CA MET A 1 12.18 -11.19 -12.52
C MET A 1 12.04 -10.47 -11.19
N PHE A 2 12.20 -11.17 -10.05
CA PHE A 2 12.28 -10.53 -8.74
C PHE A 2 13.76 -10.37 -8.42
N SER A 3 14.30 -9.17 -8.66
CA SER A 3 15.70 -8.89 -8.34
C SER A 3 15.79 -8.74 -6.83
N HIS A 4 16.55 -9.63 -6.20
CA HIS A 4 16.81 -9.73 -4.75
C HIS A 4 15.56 -10.23 -3.98
N GLN A 5 15.66 -11.39 -3.32
CA GLN A 5 14.62 -11.93 -2.44
C GLN A 5 14.86 -11.38 -1.02
N PRO A 6 14.35 -10.18 -0.66
CA PRO A 6 14.70 -9.52 0.60
C PRO A 6 14.26 -10.38 1.79
N THR A 7 15.14 -10.56 2.76
CA THR A 7 14.79 -11.19 4.04
C THR A 7 13.82 -10.31 4.83
N TRP A 8 13.30 -10.83 5.96
CA TRP A 8 12.44 -10.03 6.84
C TRP A 8 13.18 -8.77 7.32
N ASP A 9 14.47 -8.89 7.68
CA ASP A 9 15.30 -7.77 8.14
C ASP A 9 15.51 -6.72 7.04
N ASP A 10 15.80 -7.15 5.81
CA ASP A 10 15.92 -6.24 4.66
C ASP A 10 14.63 -5.43 4.46
N CYS A 11 13.47 -6.08 4.59
CA CYS A 11 12.18 -5.40 4.51
C CYS A 11 11.98 -4.39 5.64
N GLN A 12 12.39 -4.71 6.87
CA GLN A 12 12.31 -3.76 7.99
C GLN A 12 13.24 -2.56 7.79
N GLN A 13 14.46 -2.78 7.31
CA GLN A 13 15.40 -1.71 7.03
C GLN A 13 14.87 -0.78 5.93
N LEU A 14 14.31 -1.32 4.86
CA LEU A 14 13.67 -0.54 3.80
C LEU A 14 12.48 0.26 4.34
N LEU A 15 11.64 -0.34 5.20
CA LEU A 15 10.52 0.36 5.82
C LEU A 15 11.00 1.50 6.73
N GLY A 16 12.04 1.24 7.54
CA GLY A 16 12.71 2.21 8.41
C GLY A 16 13.30 3.39 7.66
N THR A 17 13.86 3.14 6.48
CA THR A 17 14.52 4.17 5.66
C THR A 17 13.53 4.99 4.83
N LEU A 18 12.45 4.36 4.34
CA LEU A 18 11.55 4.97 3.36
C LEU A 18 10.28 5.58 3.94
N PHE A 19 9.87 5.18 5.14
CA PHE A 19 8.58 5.56 5.73
C PHE A 19 8.72 6.01 7.17
N MET A 20 7.91 6.98 7.56
CA MET A 20 7.82 7.41 8.96
C MET A 20 7.03 6.40 9.79
N THR A 21 7.20 6.42 11.11
CA THR A 21 6.55 5.47 12.03
C THR A 21 5.02 5.40 11.86
N GLU A 22 4.37 6.53 11.59
CA GLU A 22 2.91 6.58 11.37
C GLU A 22 2.47 6.00 10.01
N GLU A 23 3.34 6.02 9.01
CA GLU A 23 3.09 5.39 7.71
C GLU A 23 3.34 3.88 7.83
N GLN A 24 4.41 3.48 8.52
CA GLN A 24 4.70 2.07 8.83
C GLN A 24 3.56 1.39 9.58
N LYS A 25 3.04 2.03 10.65
CA LYS A 25 1.89 1.51 11.41
C LYS A 25 0.68 1.23 10.51
N ARG A 26 0.38 2.14 9.57
CA ARG A 26 -0.71 1.97 8.60
C ARG A 26 -0.44 0.82 7.62
N ILE A 27 0.78 0.73 7.10
CA ILE A 27 1.20 -0.36 6.22
C ILE A 27 1.04 -1.71 6.91
N PHE A 28 1.49 -1.85 8.15
CA PHE A 28 1.37 -3.09 8.93
C PHE A 28 -0.07 -3.44 9.25
N LEU A 29 -0.90 -2.46 9.60
CA LEU A 29 -2.32 -2.67 9.85
C LEU A 29 -3.03 -3.23 8.60
N GLU A 30 -2.79 -2.63 7.44
CA GLU A 30 -3.38 -3.08 6.19
C GLU A 30 -2.82 -4.42 5.71
N ALA A 31 -1.52 -4.66 5.89
CA ALA A 31 -0.91 -5.96 5.60
C ALA A 31 -1.53 -7.09 6.44
N ARG A 32 -1.80 -6.82 7.73
CA ARG A 32 -2.46 -7.78 8.62
C ARG A 32 -3.88 -8.11 8.18
N LYS A 33 -4.67 -7.10 7.79
CA LYS A 33 -6.02 -7.31 7.24
C LYS A 33 -6.00 -8.22 6.02
N LYS A 34 -4.98 -8.12 5.17
CA LYS A 34 -4.88 -8.96 3.97
C LYS A 34 -4.66 -10.44 4.33
N ILE A 35 -3.82 -10.73 5.32
CA ILE A 35 -3.61 -12.11 5.78
C ILE A 35 -4.88 -12.68 6.40
N SER A 36 -5.58 -11.90 7.23
CA SER A 36 -6.82 -12.33 7.88
C SER A 36 -7.99 -12.55 6.92
N LEU A 37 -7.99 -11.91 5.74
CA LEU A 37 -9.08 -12.06 4.75
C LEU A 37 -8.87 -13.24 3.79
N ASP A 38 -7.62 -13.56 3.45
CA ASP A 38 -7.29 -14.69 2.57
C ASP A 38 -7.28 -16.03 3.30
N GLN A 39 -7.09 -16.02 4.63
CA GLN A 39 -6.93 -17.23 5.44
C GLN A 39 -7.97 -17.22 6.56
N MET A 40 -9.04 -18.00 6.37
CA MET A 40 -10.19 -18.13 7.29
C MET A 40 -9.86 -18.88 8.60
N GLY A 41 -8.62 -18.77 9.08
CA GLY A 41 -8.13 -19.50 10.24
C GLY A 41 -6.85 -18.89 10.81
N ASP A 42 -6.68 -19.09 12.12
CA ASP A 42 -5.65 -18.63 13.08
C ASP A 42 -4.17 -18.78 12.69
N ARG A 43 -3.83 -19.04 11.43
CA ARG A 43 -2.46 -19.16 10.97
C ARG A 43 -1.95 -17.81 10.48
N HIS A 44 -1.18 -17.21 11.38
CA HIS A 44 -0.14 -16.22 11.11
C HIS A 44 -0.61 -14.77 11.18
N ASN A 45 -0.54 -14.21 12.38
CA ASN A 45 -0.40 -12.77 12.53
C ASN A 45 0.80 -12.30 11.70
N PHE A 46 0.62 -11.19 10.97
CA PHE A 46 1.73 -10.49 10.30
C PHE A 46 2.84 -10.23 11.33
N PRO A 47 4.06 -10.79 11.17
CA PRO A 47 5.09 -10.71 12.20
C PRO A 47 5.64 -9.29 12.31
N LEU A 48 5.42 -8.67 13.49
CA LEU A 48 6.00 -7.38 13.86
C LEU A 48 7.41 -7.54 14.44
N ASN A 49 7.73 -8.72 14.99
CA ASN A 49 9.04 -9.08 15.51
C ASN A 49 9.73 -10.06 14.56
N GLN A 50 11.07 -10.12 14.62
CA GLN A 50 11.87 -10.99 13.76
C GLN A 50 11.42 -12.45 13.90
N PRO A 51 10.87 -13.06 12.84
CA PRO A 51 10.46 -14.45 12.87
C PRO A 51 11.67 -15.38 12.69
N ASN A 52 11.64 -16.56 13.29
CA ASN A 52 12.69 -17.59 13.12
C ASN A 52 12.56 -18.34 11.76
N TRP A 53 12.44 -17.59 10.67
CA TRP A 53 12.27 -18.15 9.32
C TRP A 53 13.64 -18.35 8.67
N ALA A 54 14.07 -19.61 8.58
CA ALA A 54 15.30 -19.94 7.86
C ALA A 54 15.10 -19.77 6.34
N PRO A 55 15.78 -18.83 5.66
CA PRO A 55 15.55 -18.54 4.24
C PRO A 55 15.89 -19.72 3.32
N ASN A 56 16.67 -20.68 3.81
CA ASN A 56 17.09 -21.85 3.04
C ASN A 56 16.12 -23.03 3.15
N THR A 57 15.18 -23.02 4.11
CA THR A 57 14.17 -24.08 4.24
C THR A 57 12.97 -23.80 3.34
N PHE A 58 12.27 -24.87 2.92
CA PHE A 58 11.06 -24.72 2.11
C PHE A 58 10.00 -23.88 2.84
N GLU A 59 9.74 -24.21 4.10
CA GLU A 59 8.79 -23.49 4.95
C GLU A 59 9.20 -22.02 5.16
N GLY A 60 10.49 -21.74 5.38
CA GLY A 60 10.97 -20.36 5.53
C GLY A 60 10.84 -19.55 4.24
N ARG A 61 11.05 -20.16 3.06
CA ARG A 61 10.80 -19.51 1.76
C ARG A 61 9.33 -19.22 1.53
N GLU A 62 8.45 -20.16 1.87
CA GLU A 62 7.01 -19.99 1.74
C GLU A 62 6.50 -18.87 2.67
N ASN A 63 6.93 -18.88 3.93
CA ASN A 63 6.61 -17.83 4.90
C ASN A 63 7.11 -16.45 4.45
N LEU A 64 8.35 -16.36 3.95
CA LEU A 64 8.89 -15.12 3.41
C LEU A 64 8.13 -14.65 2.15
N SER A 65 7.66 -15.56 1.30
CA SER A 65 6.85 -15.23 0.13
C SER A 65 5.52 -14.62 0.55
N THR A 66 4.81 -15.30 1.45
CA THR A 66 3.53 -14.84 2.02
C THR A 66 3.69 -13.49 2.71
N TYR A 67 4.75 -13.31 3.50
CA TYR A 67 5.08 -12.04 4.15
C TYR A 67 5.27 -10.91 3.14
N ARG A 68 6.10 -11.11 2.10
CA ARG A 68 6.36 -10.09 1.07
C ARG A 68 5.08 -9.72 0.32
N GLN A 69 4.23 -10.71 -0.01
CA GLN A 69 2.96 -10.47 -0.67
C GLN A 69 2.01 -9.63 0.21
N ALA A 70 1.90 -9.99 1.49
CA ALA A 70 1.10 -9.23 2.46
C ALA A 70 1.65 -7.81 2.63
N LEU A 71 2.97 -7.64 2.68
CA LEU A 71 3.60 -6.32 2.81
C LEU A 71 3.34 -5.43 1.59
N ILE A 72 3.45 -5.97 0.37
CA ILE A 72 3.11 -5.24 -0.86
C ILE A 72 1.63 -4.86 -0.88
N ALA A 73 0.75 -5.75 -0.45
CA ALA A 73 -0.67 -5.45 -0.35
C ALA A 73 -0.95 -4.35 0.69
N GLY A 74 -0.30 -4.42 1.86
CA GLY A 74 -0.37 -3.39 2.89
C GLY A 74 0.15 -2.04 2.43
N LEU A 75 1.27 -2.01 1.69
CA LEU A 75 1.80 -0.80 1.06
C LEU A 75 0.80 -0.18 0.09
N ARG A 76 0.19 -1.00 -0.79
CA ARG A 76 -0.83 -0.53 -1.74
C ARG A 76 -2.07 0.00 -1.03
N ALA A 77 -2.54 -0.68 0.01
CA ALA A 77 -3.72 -0.29 0.77
C ALA A 77 -3.46 0.95 1.63
N ALA A 78 -2.30 1.06 2.29
CA ALA A 78 -1.94 2.24 3.07
C ALA A 78 -1.68 3.48 2.19
N ALA A 79 -1.20 3.27 0.96
CA ALA A 79 -1.08 4.33 -0.04
C ALA A 79 -2.45 4.79 -0.58
N ARG A 80 -3.49 3.94 -0.53
CA ARG A 80 -4.85 4.34 -0.87
C ARG A 80 -5.40 5.24 0.24
N ARG A 81 -5.52 6.53 -0.04
CA ARG A 81 -6.36 7.40 0.79
C ARG A 81 -7.81 6.91 0.72
N PRO A 82 -8.60 7.06 1.80
CA PRO A 82 -10.05 6.88 1.70
C PRO A 82 -10.54 7.84 0.61
N THR A 83 -11.08 7.28 -0.46
CA THR A 83 -11.77 8.05 -1.49
C THR A 83 -12.86 8.82 -0.77
N ASN A 84 -12.80 10.15 -0.79
CA ASN A 84 -13.84 10.97 -0.20
C ASN A 84 -15.10 10.77 -1.07
N LEU A 85 -15.93 9.80 -0.70
CA LEU A 85 -17.13 9.42 -1.45
C LEU A 85 -18.16 10.56 -1.49
N ALA A 86 -18.16 11.47 -0.51
CA ALA A 86 -18.99 12.67 -0.56
C ALA A 86 -18.56 13.58 -1.72
N LYS A 87 -17.25 13.84 -1.88
CA LYS A 87 -16.71 14.60 -3.03
C LYS A 87 -16.92 13.90 -4.38
N VAL A 88 -16.94 12.57 -4.42
CA VAL A 88 -17.24 11.83 -5.66
C VAL A 88 -18.73 11.97 -6.02
N ARG A 89 -19.62 11.91 -5.02
CA ARG A 89 -21.08 12.10 -5.21
C ARG A 89 -21.46 13.52 -5.63
N GLU A 90 -20.63 14.52 -5.29
CA GLU A 90 -20.79 15.91 -5.77
C GLU A 90 -20.43 16.08 -7.26
N ILE A 91 -19.78 15.10 -7.90
CA ILE A 91 -19.42 15.18 -9.32
C ILE A 91 -20.62 14.72 -10.15
N ILE A 92 -21.49 15.67 -10.48
CA ILE A 92 -22.66 15.45 -11.34
C ILE A 92 -22.31 15.90 -12.77
N GLN A 93 -22.75 15.13 -13.76
CA GLN A 93 -22.62 15.51 -15.16
C GLN A 93 -23.45 16.77 -15.41
N GLY A 94 -22.81 17.82 -15.94
CA GLY A 94 -23.53 19.06 -16.27
C GLY A 94 -24.62 18.80 -17.32
N PRO A 95 -25.71 19.58 -17.35
CA PRO A 95 -26.81 19.37 -18.29
C PRO A 95 -26.40 19.48 -19.77
N ASN A 96 -25.30 20.17 -20.04
CA ASN A 96 -24.72 20.36 -21.39
C ASN A 96 -23.35 19.66 -21.55
N GLU A 97 -22.93 18.88 -20.56
CA GLU A 97 -21.67 18.14 -20.61
C GLU A 97 -21.90 16.81 -21.31
N SER A 98 -21.11 16.50 -22.35
CA SER A 98 -21.21 15.19 -22.99
C SER A 98 -20.68 14.09 -22.06
N PRO A 99 -21.19 12.84 -22.16
CA PRO A 99 -20.71 11.74 -21.33
C PRO A 99 -19.20 11.52 -21.39
N SER A 100 -18.58 11.73 -22.56
CA SER A 100 -17.14 11.63 -22.75
C SER A 100 -16.36 12.72 -22.00
N MET A 101 -16.83 13.97 -22.06
CA MET A 101 -16.22 15.09 -21.33
C MET A 101 -16.30 14.90 -19.82
N PHE A 102 -17.42 14.34 -19.35
CA PHE A 102 -17.61 14.00 -17.94
C PHE A 102 -16.63 12.92 -17.47
N LEU A 103 -16.43 11.86 -18.27
CA LEU A 103 -15.47 10.80 -17.98
C LEU A 103 -14.04 11.32 -17.96
N GLU A 104 -13.64 12.12 -18.96
CA GLU A 104 -12.33 12.76 -18.99
C GLU A 104 -12.11 13.63 -17.74
N ARG A 105 -13.10 14.43 -17.33
CA ARG A 105 -13.00 15.27 -16.14
C ARG A 105 -12.78 14.47 -14.86
N ILE A 106 -13.43 13.31 -14.72
CA ILE A 106 -13.22 12.42 -13.56
C ILE A 106 -11.82 11.82 -13.60
N ILE A 107 -11.38 11.34 -14.77
CA ILE A 107 -10.07 10.71 -14.96
C ILE A 107 -8.94 11.71 -14.70
N TRP A 108 -8.99 12.90 -15.29
CA TRP A 108 -7.98 13.95 -15.12
C TRP A 108 -7.91 14.47 -13.69
N ARG A 109 -9.04 14.55 -12.98
CA ARG A 109 -9.07 14.95 -11.58
C ARG A 109 -8.40 13.91 -10.67
N HIS A 110 -8.67 12.62 -10.89
CA HIS A 110 -7.99 11.54 -10.17
C HIS A 110 -6.49 11.49 -10.46
N ILE A 111 -6.08 11.65 -11.72
CA ILE A 111 -4.66 11.70 -12.10
C ILE A 111 -3.97 12.93 -11.50
N GLY A 112 -4.63 14.10 -11.55
CA GLY A 112 -4.13 15.34 -10.97
C GLY A 112 -3.94 15.25 -9.45
N ASP A 113 -4.91 14.66 -8.74
CA ASP A 113 -4.78 14.39 -7.30
C ASP A 113 -3.60 13.46 -7.01
N ILE A 114 -3.40 12.40 -7.81
CA ILE A 114 -2.24 11.50 -7.68
C ILE A 114 -0.91 12.24 -7.90
N LEU A 115 -0.80 13.08 -8.92
CA LEU A 115 0.40 13.86 -9.22
C LEU A 115 0.72 14.90 -8.13
N LEU A 116 -0.29 15.63 -7.65
CA LEU A 116 -0.15 16.56 -6.53
C LEU A 116 0.28 15.85 -5.24
N LEU A 117 -0.15 14.60 -5.04
CA LEU A 117 0.27 13.78 -3.92
C LEU A 117 1.74 13.34 -4.04
N ILE A 118 2.19 12.94 -5.23
CA ILE A 118 3.60 12.60 -5.48
C ILE A 118 4.48 13.83 -5.25
N LEU A 119 4.08 15.00 -5.75
CA LEU A 119 4.78 16.27 -5.54
C LEU A 119 4.82 16.67 -4.06
N ARG A 120 3.70 16.58 -3.34
CA ARG A 120 3.66 16.87 -1.89
C ARG A 120 4.55 15.94 -1.07
N GLN A 121 4.57 14.65 -1.37
CA GLN A 121 5.42 13.68 -0.68
C GLN A 121 6.90 13.90 -1.00
N ARG A 122 7.22 14.38 -2.22
CA ARG A 122 8.58 14.73 -2.64
C ARG A 122 9.06 16.04 -2.00
N ILE A 123 8.20 17.06 -1.90
CA ILE A 123 8.51 18.33 -1.23
C ILE A 123 8.72 18.13 0.28
N LYS A 124 7.87 17.33 0.95
CA LYS A 124 8.05 17.01 2.37
C LYS A 124 9.37 16.29 2.67
N ARG A 125 9.88 15.47 1.75
CA ARG A 125 11.20 14.82 1.86
C ARG A 125 12.39 15.76 1.71
N HIS A 126 12.20 16.95 1.10
CA HIS A 126 13.28 17.93 0.91
C HIS A 126 13.30 19.03 1.98
N LEU A 127 12.25 19.12 2.81
CA LEU A 127 12.10 20.14 3.86
C LEU A 127 12.22 19.56 5.28
N SER A 128 12.58 18.29 5.42
CA SER A 128 12.87 17.59 6.68
C SER A 128 14.27 17.00 6.62
#